data_AF-A0A7W0TZA0-F1
#
_entry.id   AF-A0A7W0TZA0-F1
#
_cell.length_a   1.000
_cell.length_b   1.000
_cell.length_c   1.000
_cell.angle_alpha   90.00
_cell.angle_beta   90.00
_cell.angle_gamma   90.00
#
_symmetry.space_group_name_H-M   'P 1'
#
loop_
_entity.id
_entity.type
_entity.pdbx_description
1 polymer ?
#
loop_
_entity_poly.entity_id
_entity_poly.type
_entity_poly.pdbx_seq_one_letter_code
_entity_poly.pdbx_strand_id
1 'polypeptide(L)' 'FLAQWDNFLWPLVILQSPELYTVPVALAQFRGRLGIDVGPTAAASILAVLPVLVIYIFAQKKFVEGIALTGMKG' A
#
# COMPACT_ATOMS: atom_id res chain seq x y z
N PHE A 1 7.70 4.84 -4.49
CA PHE A 1 6.86 4.58 -3.31
C PHE A 1 5.95 3.39 -3.54
N LEU A 2 4.94 3.49 -4.42
CA LEU A 2 3.94 2.43 -4.64
C LEU A 2 4.53 1.04 -4.86
N ALA A 3 5.50 0.90 -5.77
CA ALA A 3 6.15 -0.40 -6.04
C ALA A 3 6.75 -1.07 -4.79
N GLN A 4 7.27 -0.30 -3.84
CA GLN A 4 7.83 -0.83 -2.59
C GLN A 4 6.75 -1.01 -1.51
N TRP A 5 5.73 -0.15 -1.51
CA TRP A 5 4.59 -0.22 -0.60
C TRP A 5 3.74 -1.47 -0.85
N ASP A 6 3.53 -1.82 -2.12
CA ASP A 6 2.78 -2.99 -2.56
C ASP A 6 3.64 -4.27 -2.62
N ASN A 7 4.94 -4.19 -2.31
CA ASN A 7 5.84 -5.32 -2.37
C ASN A 7 5.52 -6.34 -1.26
N PHE A 8 4.93 -7.46 -1.67
CA PHE A 8 4.53 -8.54 -0.78
C PHE A 8 5.57 -9.66 -0.70
N LEU A 9 6.02 -10.16 -1.85
CA LEU A 9 6.79 -11.41 -1.92
C LEU A 9 8.16 -11.30 -1.24
N TRP A 10 8.89 -10.22 -1.48
CA TRP A 10 10.23 -10.08 -0.93
C TRP A 10 10.21 -10.02 0.61
N PRO A 11 9.42 -9.14 1.26
CA PRO A 11 9.28 -9.12 2.71
C PRO A 11 8.76 -10.43 3.29
N LEU A 12 7.81 -11.09 2.63
CA LEU A 12 7.28 -12.38 3.09
C LEU A 12 8.38 -13.45 3.23
N VAL A 13 9.36 -13.45 2.32
CA VAL A 13 10.44 -14.45 2.30
C VAL A 13 11.52 -14.13 3.34
N ILE A 14 11.85 -12.85 3.54
CA ILE A 14 13.02 -12.46 4.34
C ILE A 14 12.70 -12.12 5.79
N LEU A 15 11.47 -11.69 6.09
CA LEU A 15 11.11 -11.21 7.42
C LEU A 15 10.76 -12.40 8.33
N GLN A 16 11.46 -12.48 9.46
CA GLN A 16 11.28 -13.56 10.43
C GLN A 16 10.49 -13.11 11.66
N SER A 17 10.59 -11.84 12.03
CA SER A 17 9.98 -11.27 13.23
C SER A 17 8.67 -10.54 12.89
N PRO A 18 7.53 -10.83 13.55
CA PRO A 18 6.25 -10.19 13.29
C PRO A 18 6.25 -8.66 13.41
N GLU A 19 7.12 -8.11 14.27
CA GLU A 19 7.25 -6.66 14.49
C GLU A 19 7.80 -5.92 13.28
N LEU A 20 8.43 -6.64 12.35
CA LEU A 20 9.01 -6.10 11.12
C LEU A 20 8.07 -6.23 9.91
N TYR A 21 6.91 -6.87 10.08
CA TYR A 21 6.01 -7.13 8.96
C TYR A 21 5.55 -5.84 8.29
N THR A 22 5.65 -5.82 6.97
CA THR A 22 5.06 -4.78 6.16
C THR A 22 3.53 -4.95 6.13
N VAL A 23 2.81 -3.90 5.79
CA VAL A 23 1.35 -3.91 5.74
C VAL A 23 0.79 -5.07 4.90
N PRO A 24 1.31 -5.38 3.69
CA PRO A 24 0.86 -6.54 2.93
C PRO A 24 1.11 -7.89 3.62
N VAL A 25 2.25 -8.05 4.31
CA VAL A 25 2.60 -9.29 5.02
C VAL A 25 1.72 -9.47 6.26
N ALA A 26 1.47 -8.41 7.01
CA ALA A 26 0.58 -8.42 8.17
C ALA A 26 -0.88 -8.71 7.77
N LEU A 27 -1.37 -8.12 6.67
CA LEU A 27 -2.70 -8.40 6.13
C LEU A 27 -2.91 -9.87 5.75
N ALA A 28 -1.86 -10.54 5.25
CA ALA A 28 -1.92 -11.96 4.94
C ALA A 28 -2.13 -12.84 6.19
N GLN A 29 -1.78 -12.36 7.39
CA GLN A 29 -1.99 -13.09 8.65
C GLN A 29 -3.46 -13.13 9.08
N PHE A 30 -4.32 -12.21 8.60
CA PHE A 30 -5.76 -12.22 8.88
C PHE A 30 -6.54 -13.29 8.09
N ARG A 31 -5.84 -14.04 7.21
CA ARG A 31 -6.37 -15.23 6.54
C ARG A 31 -6.03 -16.46 7.38
N GLY A 32 -6.89 -16.79 8.33
CA GLY A 32 -6.74 -17.94 9.23
C GLY A 32 -7.26 -19.25 8.63
N ARG A 33 -7.08 -20.36 9.37
CA ARG A 33 -7.54 -21.71 8.98
C ARG A 33 -9.06 -21.85 8.76
N LEU A 34 -9.86 -20.95 9.35
CA LEU A 34 -11.33 -21.01 9.33
C LEU A 34 -11.96 -19.99 8.36
N GLY A 35 -11.16 -19.19 7.65
CA GLY A 35 -11.64 -18.15 6.75
C GLY A 35 -10.97 -16.80 6.98
N ILE A 36 -11.54 -15.76 6.38
CA ILE A 36 -11.06 -14.38 6.46
C ILE A 36 -11.80 -13.66 7.58
N ASP A 37 -11.07 -13.07 8.52
CA ASP A 37 -11.64 -12.14 9.49
C ASP A 37 -11.93 -10.80 8.81
N VAL A 38 -13.13 -10.67 8.23
CA VAL A 38 -13.51 -9.56 7.36
C VAL A 38 -13.39 -8.20 8.05
N GLY A 39 -13.79 -8.08 9.33
CA GLY A 39 -13.74 -6.82 10.07
C GLY A 39 -12.31 -6.28 10.23
N PRO A 40 -11.40 -7.01 10.89
CA PRO A 40 -9.99 -6.65 11.00
C PRO A 40 -9.30 -6.46 9.65
N THR A 41 -9.57 -7.33 8.68
CA THR A 41 -8.98 -7.25 7.34
C THR A 41 -9.39 -5.97 6.62
N ALA A 42 -10.67 -5.60 6.67
CA ALA A 42 -11.17 -4.38 6.04
C ALA A 42 -10.62 -3.12 6.71
N ALA A 43 -10.58 -3.07 8.04
CA ALA A 43 -10.00 -1.96 8.78
C ALA A 43 -8.51 -1.76 8.45
N ALA A 44 -7.73 -2.85 8.45
CA ALA A 44 -6.32 -2.80 8.09
C ALA A 44 -6.10 -2.42 6.60
N SER A 45 -7.00 -2.84 5.71
CA SER A 45 -6.96 -2.46 4.28
C SER A 45 -7.20 -0.97 4.08
N ILE A 46 -8.13 -0.37 4.84
CA ILE A 46 -8.35 1.08 4.82
C ILE A 46 -7.08 1.82 5.29
N LEU A 47 -6.48 1.38 6.38
CA LEU A 47 -5.23 1.96 6.89
C LEU A 47 -4.07 1.82 5.89
N ALA A 48 -4.01 0.70 5.14
CA ALA A 48 -3.00 0.47 4.12
C ALA A 48 -3.04 1.48 2.98
N VAL A 49 -4.23 2.01 2.67
CA VAL A 49 -4.45 2.98 1.58
C VAL A 49 -4.17 4.42 2.02
N LEU A 50 -4.29 4.74 3.31
CA LEU A 50 -4.09 6.09 3.86
C LEU A 50 -2.77 6.76 3.42
N PRO A 51 -1.57 6.15 3.54
CA PRO A 51 -0.33 6.83 3.17
C PRO A 51 -0.26 7.15 1.67
N VAL A 52 -0.83 6.30 0.82
CA VAL A 52 -0.96 6.57 -0.62
C VAL A 52 -1.85 7.79 -0.86
N LEU A 53 -3.01 7.85 -0.18
CA LEU A 53 -3.92 8.99 -0.28
C LEU A 53 -3.29 10.29 0.23
N VAL A 54 -2.56 10.23 1.34
CA VAL A 54 -1.84 11.37 1.90
C VAL A 54 -0.83 11.90 0.86
N ILE A 55 0.02 11.04 0.33
CA ILE A 55 0.99 11.41 -0.71
C ILE A 55 0.26 12.00 -1.93
N TYR A 56 -0.84 11.38 -2.36
CA TYR A 56 -1.63 11.85 -3.48
C TYR A 56 -2.16 13.26 -3.25
N ILE A 57 -2.78 13.55 -2.10
CA ILE A 57 -3.33 14.87 -1.77
C ILE A 57 -2.23 15.94 -1.79
N PHE A 58 -1.04 15.65 -1.29
CA PHE A 58 0.08 16.61 -1.32
C PHE A 58 0.69 16.76 -2.71
N ALA A 59 0.74 15.68 -3.49
CA ALA A 59 1.32 15.67 -4.82
C ALA A 59 0.33 16.06 -5.94
N GLN A 60 -0.98 16.15 -5.67
CA GLN A 60 -2.03 16.34 -6.67
C GLN A 60 -1.75 17.52 -7.62
N LYS A 61 -1.30 18.67 -7.09
CA LYS A 61 -0.95 19.84 -7.91
C LYS A 61 0.24 19.58 -8.83
N LYS A 62 1.25 18.86 -8.34
CA LYS A 62 2.47 18.53 -9.12
C LYS A 62 2.20 17.49 -10.20
N PHE A 63 1.30 16.54 -9.94
CA PHE A 63 0.85 15.61 -10.97
C PHE A 63 0.07 16.32 -12.08
N VAL A 64 -0.83 17.25 -11.74
CA VAL A 64 -1.58 18.04 -12.74
C VAL A 64 -0.66 18.94 -13.57
N GLU A 65 0.27 19.66 -12.93
CA GLU A 65 1.29 20.49 -13.61
C GLU A 65 2.21 19.64 -14.53
N GLY A 66 2.64 18.47 -14.07
CA GLY A 66 3.50 17.56 -14.82
C GLY A 66 2.84 16.95 -16.06
N ILE A 67 1.57 16.54 -15.96
CA ILE A 67 0.79 16.01 -17.10
C ILE A 67 0.56 17.12 -18.15
N ALA A 68 0.25 18.34 -17.72
CA ALA A 68 0.08 19.48 -18.63
C ALA A 68 1.36 19.79 -19.42
N LEU A 69 2.54 19.73 -18.78
CA LEU A 69 3.84 19.93 -19.44
C LEU A 69 4.18 18.82 -20.45
N THR A 70 3.75 17.58 -20.22
CA THR A 70 3.93 16.49 -21.19
C THR A 70 2.94 16.53 -22.35
N GLY A 71 1.75 17.11 -22.16
CA GLY A 71 0.74 17.28 -23.21
C GLY A 71 1.03 18.41 -24.20
N MET A 72 1.85 19.41 -23.81
CA MET A 72 2.24 20.53 -24.68
C MET A 72 3.44 20.23 -25.61
N LYS A 73 4.07 19.06 -25.49
CA LYS A 73 5.19 18.63 -26.35
C LYS A 73 4.76 17.69 -27.50
N GLY A 74 3.45 17.53 -27.73
CA GLY A 74 2.88 16.87 -28.90
C GLY A 74 2.34 17.87 -29.90
#